data_AF-A0A9W7CGX9-F1
#
_entry.id   AF-A0A9W7CGX9-F1
#
_cell.length_a   1.000
_cell.length_b   1.000
_cell.length_c   1.000
_cell.angle_alpha   90.00
_cell.angle_beta   90.00
_cell.angle_gamma   90.00
#
_symmetry.space_group_name_H-M   'P 1'
#
loop_
_entity.id
_entity.type
_entity.pdbx_description
1 polymer ?
#
loop_
_entity_poly.entity_id
_entity_poly.type
_entity_poly.pdbx_seq_one_letter_code
_entity_poly.pdbx_strand_id
1 'polypeptide(L)'
;MREKIGIKGGSKVDVMERRVELELDGIIKSMASNQPPAPTSPPPPRTYAPVPCIPPFCTFECAPLPPPSTCSSKYGPSPPPPPPPHLRCPSGNVHPISISIPSTTIVPCVPLKDPSSKIAVQSSSGPYKFTSNEEHSYKASYRASYHGLTRKKSGCDCLRHYEILSQGSVPFFTDGFEDCTDIVMVHFPKEVVNDSKPRDDMSDEEYYCRVDYLLNVTRSSLTTVSAAKQVLETAGKEDVMKVLFLGGNEGVDYVRDSLLHGFKVLMRERGGEVVDFVRPGHMYLKDFKGRNEELYGLGYTYSHWIESWGDDVYRGNIKERLEQREFDLVVFGSVYRGMPFWEEVREHYGKEEIVLVDGEDEHGRGKEELWGEGWFFMREISEEVVNTEGCEIIR
;
A
#
# COMPACT_ATOMS: atom_id res chain seq x y z
N MET A 1 -40.89 20.74 -18.35
CA MET A 1 -40.72 22.11 -17.83
C MET A 1 -40.03 21.98 -16.47
N ARG A 2 -38.96 22.74 -16.25
CA ARG A 2 -38.03 22.66 -15.11
C ARG A 2 -38.73 23.02 -13.79
N GLU A 3 -38.30 22.44 -12.68
CA GLU A 3 -38.16 23.19 -11.44
C GLU A 3 -36.98 22.68 -10.60
N LYS A 4 -36.09 23.62 -10.27
CA LYS A 4 -34.88 23.46 -9.45
C LYS A 4 -35.23 23.85 -8.03
N ILE A 5 -34.83 23.05 -7.05
CA ILE A 5 -34.65 23.52 -5.67
C ILE A 5 -33.17 23.39 -5.36
N GLY A 6 -32.50 24.54 -5.27
CA GLY A 6 -31.11 24.65 -4.83
C GLY A 6 -31.06 24.90 -3.34
N ILE A 7 -30.22 24.15 -2.63
CA ILE A 7 -29.81 24.46 -1.27
C ILE A 7 -28.35 24.90 -1.36
N LYS A 8 -28.10 26.18 -1.08
CA LYS A 8 -26.77 26.75 -0.82
C LYS A 8 -26.50 26.63 0.68
N GLY A 9 -25.37 26.03 1.04
CA GLY A 9 -24.82 26.05 2.39
C GLY A 9 -23.33 25.75 2.33
N GLY A 10 -22.51 26.74 1.97
CA GLY A 10 -21.06 26.66 2.15
C GLY A 10 -20.74 26.77 3.63
N SER A 11 -20.03 25.79 4.17
CA SER A 11 -19.65 25.78 5.59
C SER A 11 -18.57 26.83 5.85
N LYS A 12 -18.38 27.24 7.10
CA LYS A 12 -17.30 28.18 7.49
C LYS A 12 -15.88 27.67 7.14
N VAL A 13 -15.73 26.38 6.83
CA VAL A 13 -14.47 25.75 6.39
C VAL A 13 -14.09 26.20 4.97
N ASP A 14 -15.05 26.26 4.04
CA ASP A 14 -14.85 26.70 2.64
C ASP A 14 -14.32 28.14 2.52
N VAL A 15 -14.68 29.00 3.48
CA VAL A 15 -14.31 30.42 3.48
C VAL A 15 -12.89 30.63 4.01
N MET A 16 -12.43 29.75 4.91
CA MET A 16 -11.08 29.77 5.46
C MET A 16 -10.09 29.14 4.47
N GLU A 17 -10.51 28.07 3.76
CA GLU A 17 -9.77 27.46 2.64
C GLU A 17 -9.45 28.47 1.52
N ARG A 18 -10.44 29.24 1.07
CA ARG A 18 -10.24 30.27 0.01
C ARG A 18 -9.29 31.40 0.39
N ARG A 19 -9.18 31.71 1.69
CA ARG A 19 -8.37 32.85 2.15
C ARG A 19 -6.88 32.49 2.19
N VAL A 20 -6.57 31.22 2.48
CA VAL A 20 -5.19 30.68 2.42
C VAL A 20 -4.76 30.43 0.96
N GLU A 21 -5.68 30.01 0.09
CA GLU A 21 -5.42 29.83 -1.35
C GLU A 21 -4.96 31.12 -2.06
N LEU A 22 -5.55 32.27 -1.71
CA LEU A 22 -5.21 33.55 -2.33
C LEU A 22 -3.81 34.09 -1.92
N GLU A 23 -3.32 33.74 -0.73
CA GLU A 23 -1.99 34.14 -0.26
C GLU A 23 -0.87 33.30 -0.93
N LEU A 24 -1.13 32.02 -1.24
CA LEU A 24 -0.19 31.10 -1.91
C LEU A 24 -0.04 31.38 -3.42
N ASP A 25 -1.13 31.76 -4.10
CA ASP A 25 -1.11 32.12 -5.53
C ASP A 25 -0.26 33.38 -5.81
N GLY A 26 -0.16 34.28 -4.83
CA GLY A 26 0.68 35.48 -4.90
C GLY A 26 2.18 35.15 -4.89
N ILE A 27 2.58 34.07 -4.22
CA ILE A 27 3.98 33.65 -4.09
C ILE A 27 4.42 32.90 -5.36
N ILE A 28 3.56 32.03 -5.90
CA ILE A 28 3.85 31.17 -7.07
C ILE A 28 4.06 31.99 -8.35
N LYS A 29 3.30 33.07 -8.55
CA LYS A 29 3.46 33.95 -9.73
C LYS A 29 4.78 34.71 -9.75
N SER A 30 5.47 34.84 -8.62
CA SER A 30 6.78 35.51 -8.55
C SER A 30 7.95 34.65 -9.05
N MET A 31 7.76 33.33 -9.23
CA MET A 31 8.85 32.38 -9.50
C MET A 31 8.89 31.85 -10.96
N ALA A 32 7.92 32.19 -11.81
CA ALA A 32 7.72 31.55 -13.12
C ALA A 32 8.13 32.42 -14.34
N SER A 33 9.27 33.10 -14.31
CA SER A 33 9.84 33.74 -15.50
C SER A 33 11.22 33.18 -15.84
N ASN A 34 11.26 32.17 -16.72
CA ASN A 34 12.27 31.90 -17.76
C ASN A 34 12.36 30.39 -18.09
N GLN A 35 11.82 29.97 -19.24
CA GLN A 35 12.11 28.67 -19.86
C GLN A 35 12.38 28.82 -21.37
N PRO A 36 13.37 28.09 -21.96
CA PRO A 36 13.64 28.12 -23.40
C PRO A 36 12.80 27.09 -24.19
N PRO A 37 12.70 27.22 -25.53
CA PRO A 37 11.73 26.47 -26.35
C PRO A 37 12.22 25.07 -26.76
N ALA A 38 11.25 24.19 -27.05
CA ALA A 38 11.42 22.77 -27.37
C ALA A 38 11.87 22.49 -28.82
N PRO A 39 12.62 21.40 -29.07
CA PRO A 39 13.08 21.03 -30.42
C PRO A 39 12.06 20.21 -31.23
N THR A 40 12.23 20.27 -32.55
CA THR A 40 11.26 19.94 -33.60
C THR A 40 11.68 18.71 -34.43
N SER A 41 11.37 17.49 -34.00
CA SER A 41 10.99 16.32 -34.86
C SER A 41 10.99 14.98 -34.09
N PRO A 42 10.14 13.99 -34.49
CA PRO A 42 10.07 12.69 -33.82
C PRO A 42 10.98 11.63 -34.48
N PRO A 43 11.57 10.69 -33.71
CA PRO A 43 12.35 9.58 -34.25
C PRO A 43 11.48 8.31 -34.52
N PRO A 44 11.99 7.33 -35.29
CA PRO A 44 11.22 6.21 -35.83
C PRO A 44 11.04 5.05 -34.81
N PRO A 45 10.13 4.08 -35.06
CA PRO A 45 9.75 3.10 -34.04
C PRO A 45 10.46 1.73 -34.17
N ARG A 46 10.91 1.20 -33.02
CA ARG A 46 10.64 -0.17 -32.45
C ARG A 46 11.85 -0.80 -31.74
N THR A 47 11.64 -1.18 -30.46
CA THR A 47 11.75 -2.53 -29.80
C THR A 47 11.75 -2.27 -28.29
N TYR A 48 10.84 -2.89 -27.53
CA TYR A 48 10.55 -2.48 -26.15
C TYR A 48 11.67 -2.87 -25.16
N ALA A 49 12.29 -1.84 -24.58
CA ALA A 49 13.26 -1.88 -23.48
C ALA A 49 12.54 -2.00 -22.11
N PRO A 50 13.23 -2.43 -21.02
CA PRO A 50 12.73 -2.20 -19.65
C PRO A 50 12.37 -0.73 -19.52
N VAL A 51 11.23 -0.37 -18.92
CA VAL A 51 10.74 1.02 -18.88
C VAL A 51 11.92 1.93 -18.47
N PRO A 52 12.51 2.66 -19.42
CA PRO A 52 13.78 3.30 -19.17
C PRO A 52 13.40 4.58 -18.47
N CYS A 53 13.61 4.60 -17.16
CA CYS A 53 13.73 5.84 -16.44
C CYS A 53 14.77 6.69 -17.22
N ILE A 54 14.37 7.89 -17.67
CA ILE A 54 15.21 8.80 -18.47
C ILE A 54 16.09 9.65 -17.54
N PRO A 55 17.44 9.61 -17.64
CA PRO A 55 18.33 10.53 -16.95
C PRO A 55 17.96 12.01 -17.24
N PRO A 56 18.07 12.93 -16.26
CA PRO A 56 18.79 12.78 -14.99
C PRO A 56 17.99 12.09 -13.87
N PHE A 57 16.75 11.66 -14.11
CA PHE A 57 15.79 11.34 -13.03
C PHE A 57 15.91 9.92 -12.43
N CYS A 58 16.96 9.18 -12.78
CA CYS A 58 17.09 7.71 -12.61
C CYS A 58 18.41 7.31 -11.99
N THR A 59 19.38 8.19 -12.15
CA THR A 59 20.58 8.26 -11.37
C THR A 59 20.27 9.17 -10.21
N PHE A 60 20.04 8.61 -9.03
CA PHE A 60 20.13 9.36 -7.79
C PHE A 60 21.37 8.88 -7.06
N GLU A 61 21.98 9.77 -6.29
CA GLU A 61 23.11 9.42 -5.45
C GLU A 61 22.60 8.94 -4.09
N CYS A 62 23.27 7.95 -3.51
CA CYS A 62 23.01 7.58 -2.13
C CYS A 62 23.57 8.66 -1.21
N ALA A 63 22.81 9.04 -0.18
CA ALA A 63 23.31 9.91 0.86
C ALA A 63 24.44 9.22 1.64
N PRO A 64 25.49 9.94 2.05
CA PRO A 64 26.46 9.43 3.00
C PRO A 64 25.77 9.28 4.35
N LEU A 65 25.49 8.03 4.76
CA LEU A 65 24.82 7.76 6.02
C LEU A 65 25.77 7.99 7.20
N PRO A 66 25.26 8.53 8.33
CA PRO A 66 26.04 8.64 9.54
C PRO A 66 26.40 7.25 10.10
N PRO A 67 27.50 7.11 10.88
CA PRO A 67 27.82 5.85 11.51
C PRO A 67 26.69 5.39 12.45
N PRO A 68 26.29 4.11 12.49
CA PRO A 68 25.21 3.64 13.37
C PRO A 68 25.40 4.00 14.85
N SER A 69 26.65 4.12 15.31
CA SER A 69 26.99 4.54 16.68
C SER A 69 26.64 5.99 17.02
N THR A 70 26.41 6.84 16.03
CA THR A 70 25.98 8.24 16.25
C THR A 70 24.47 8.40 16.22
N CYS A 71 23.74 7.38 15.73
CA CYS A 71 22.29 7.37 15.72
C CYS A 71 21.72 7.17 17.13
N SER A 72 20.59 7.81 17.42
CA SER A 72 19.83 7.55 18.64
C SER A 72 19.49 6.06 18.75
N SER A 73 19.47 5.51 19.97
CA SER A 73 19.16 4.10 20.22
C SER A 73 17.78 3.69 19.71
N LYS A 74 16.85 4.65 19.55
CA LYS A 74 15.52 4.42 18.93
C LYS A 74 15.58 3.99 17.45
N TYR A 75 16.70 4.22 16.77
CA TYR A 75 16.94 3.81 15.37
C TYR A 75 17.83 2.58 15.24
N GLY A 76 18.26 2.00 16.36
CA GLY A 76 19.05 0.78 16.34
C GLY A 76 18.25 -0.42 15.80
N PRO A 77 18.92 -1.53 15.48
CA PRO A 77 18.23 -2.79 15.22
C PRO A 77 17.47 -3.19 16.49
N SER A 78 16.16 -2.90 16.51
CA SER A 78 15.27 -3.44 17.52
C SER A 78 15.28 -4.97 17.39
N PRO A 79 15.17 -5.72 18.50
CA PRO A 79 14.90 -7.15 18.41
C PRO A 79 13.68 -7.38 17.50
N PRO A 80 13.59 -8.55 16.83
CA PRO A 80 12.44 -8.85 15.98
C PRO A 80 11.15 -8.55 16.77
N PRO A 81 10.22 -7.76 16.19
CA PRO A 81 9.03 -7.36 16.91
C PRO A 81 8.25 -8.61 17.35
N PRO A 82 7.58 -8.56 18.51
CA PRO A 82 6.69 -9.64 18.90
C PRO A 82 5.61 -9.86 17.82
N PRO A 83 4.95 -11.04 17.81
CA PRO A 83 3.81 -11.27 16.93
C PRO A 83 2.83 -10.09 16.98
N PRO A 84 2.23 -9.68 15.83
CA PRO A 84 1.27 -8.60 15.82
C PRO A 84 0.14 -8.86 16.81
N PRO A 85 -0.33 -7.82 17.52
CA PRO A 85 -1.50 -7.96 18.35
C PRO A 85 -2.70 -8.38 17.47
N HIS A 86 -3.61 -9.16 18.02
CA HIS A 86 -4.85 -9.54 17.34
C HIS A 86 -6.05 -9.33 18.26
N LEU A 87 -7.22 -9.15 17.67
CA LEU A 87 -8.47 -9.01 18.40
C LEU A 87 -9.07 -10.40 18.59
N ARG A 88 -9.31 -10.80 19.83
CA ARG A 88 -10.05 -12.02 20.15
C ARG A 88 -11.47 -11.63 20.52
N CYS A 89 -12.45 -12.13 19.80
CA CYS A 89 -13.87 -11.90 20.05
C CYS A 89 -14.63 -13.23 20.19
N PRO A 90 -15.87 -13.24 20.72
CA PRO A 90 -16.68 -14.44 20.78
C PRO A 90 -16.96 -15.06 19.39
N SER A 91 -17.03 -14.23 18.36
CA SER A 91 -17.23 -14.64 16.97
C SER A 91 -15.98 -15.21 16.30
N GLY A 92 -14.77 -14.98 16.85
CA GLY A 92 -13.51 -15.43 16.26
C GLY A 92 -12.34 -14.49 16.52
N ASN A 93 -11.16 -14.86 16.01
CA ASN A 93 -9.96 -14.02 16.06
C ASN A 93 -9.84 -13.19 14.78
N VAL A 94 -9.54 -11.90 14.94
CA VAL A 94 -9.30 -10.97 13.84
C VAL A 94 -7.85 -10.50 13.91
N HIS A 95 -7.10 -10.84 12.87
CA HIS A 95 -5.69 -10.52 12.74
C HIS A 95 -5.51 -9.24 11.90
N PRO A 96 -4.55 -8.38 12.22
CA PRO A 96 -4.32 -7.17 11.43
C PRO A 96 -3.60 -7.50 10.12
N ILE A 97 -3.98 -6.83 9.05
CA ILE A 97 -3.22 -6.79 7.80
C ILE A 97 -3.06 -5.35 7.34
N SER A 98 -2.11 -5.08 6.46
CA SER A 98 -1.92 -3.73 5.93
C SER A 98 -1.66 -3.77 4.43
N ILE A 99 -1.89 -2.64 3.78
CA ILE A 99 -1.41 -2.38 2.43
C ILE A 99 0.12 -2.60 2.43
N SER A 100 0.63 -3.12 1.32
CA SER A 100 2.06 -3.32 1.16
C SER A 100 2.49 -3.08 -0.28
N ILE A 101 3.79 -3.02 -0.51
CA ILE A 101 4.33 -2.65 -1.84
C ILE A 101 5.28 -3.73 -2.38
N PRO A 102 5.41 -3.89 -3.70
CA PRO A 102 6.42 -4.79 -4.25
C PRO A 102 7.81 -4.33 -3.82
N SER A 103 8.66 -5.26 -3.37
CA SER A 103 10.02 -4.95 -2.90
C SER A 103 10.86 -4.26 -3.98
N THR A 104 10.59 -4.54 -5.25
CA THR A 104 11.20 -3.92 -6.43
C THR A 104 10.93 -2.42 -6.57
N THR A 105 9.92 -1.89 -5.88
CA THR A 105 9.60 -0.44 -5.88
C THR A 105 10.43 0.36 -4.89
N ILE A 106 11.11 -0.32 -3.96
CA ILE A 106 11.86 0.31 -2.88
C ILE A 106 13.27 0.64 -3.37
N VAL A 107 13.71 1.89 -3.16
CA VAL A 107 15.07 2.31 -3.52
C VAL A 107 16.13 1.48 -2.78
N PRO A 108 17.31 1.18 -3.38
CA PRO A 108 18.36 0.38 -2.75
C PRO A 108 19.14 1.08 -1.62
N CYS A 109 19.05 2.41 -1.51
CA CYS A 109 19.71 3.21 -0.48
C CYS A 109 18.90 4.48 -0.20
N VAL A 110 19.17 5.17 0.91
CA VAL A 110 18.60 6.50 1.16
C VAL A 110 19.12 7.47 0.09
N PRO A 111 18.23 8.12 -0.70
CA PRO A 111 18.67 9.09 -1.69
C PRO A 111 19.23 10.36 -1.05
N LEU A 112 20.26 10.94 -1.68
CA LEU A 112 20.71 12.28 -1.38
C LEU A 112 19.57 13.27 -1.65
N LYS A 113 19.28 14.10 -0.65
CA LYS A 113 18.17 15.06 -0.68
C LYS A 113 18.58 16.36 -1.34
N ASP A 114 17.63 16.99 -2.03
CA ASP A 114 17.76 18.37 -2.46
C ASP A 114 17.52 19.29 -1.26
N PRO A 115 18.53 20.08 -0.82
CA PRO A 115 18.39 20.98 0.33
C PRO A 115 17.24 22.01 0.17
N SER A 116 16.85 22.32 -1.06
CA SER A 116 15.73 23.22 -1.36
C SER A 116 14.36 22.52 -1.30
N SER A 117 14.32 21.18 -1.42
CA SER A 117 13.09 20.39 -1.44
C SER A 117 12.76 19.83 -0.05
N LYS A 118 12.22 20.68 0.82
CA LYS A 118 11.85 20.26 2.18
C LYS A 118 10.68 19.27 2.19
N ILE A 119 9.68 19.51 1.35
CA ILE A 119 8.42 18.76 1.34
C ILE A 119 7.95 18.53 -0.10
N ALA A 120 7.73 17.28 -0.48
CA ALA A 120 7.04 16.93 -1.72
C ALA A 120 5.54 17.17 -1.57
N VAL A 121 5.01 18.09 -2.39
CA VAL A 121 3.58 18.45 -2.41
C VAL A 121 2.90 17.86 -3.66
N GLN A 122 1.86 17.04 -3.46
CA GLN A 122 0.88 16.76 -4.52
C GLN A 122 -0.09 17.95 -4.61
N SER A 123 -0.42 18.42 -5.82
CA SER A 123 -1.19 19.65 -6.05
C SER A 123 -2.47 19.76 -5.20
N SER A 124 -2.79 20.97 -4.74
CA SER A 124 -4.04 21.32 -4.04
C SER A 124 -5.30 21.28 -4.92
N SER A 125 -5.17 21.12 -6.24
CA SER A 125 -6.27 21.25 -7.22
C SER A 125 -6.78 19.94 -7.84
N GLY A 126 -6.28 18.77 -7.38
CA GLY A 126 -6.71 17.45 -7.88
C GLY A 126 -5.87 16.29 -7.32
N PRO A 127 -6.29 15.01 -7.49
CA PRO A 127 -5.69 13.89 -6.78
C PRO A 127 -4.23 13.60 -7.13
N TYR A 128 -3.71 14.06 -8.28
CA TYR A 128 -2.29 13.98 -8.65
C TYR A 128 -1.88 15.18 -9.53
N LYS A 129 -0.68 15.73 -9.29
CA LYS A 129 -0.01 16.68 -10.22
C LYS A 129 0.49 15.97 -11.49
N PHE A 130 0.61 14.65 -11.41
CA PHE A 130 1.23 13.77 -12.40
C PHE A 130 0.14 12.99 -13.14
N THR A 131 0.39 12.70 -14.41
CA THR A 131 -0.41 11.82 -15.26
C THR A 131 0.02 10.36 -15.06
N SER A 132 -0.80 9.40 -15.51
CA SER A 132 -0.49 7.94 -15.46
C SER A 132 0.90 7.55 -15.98
N ASN A 133 1.48 8.32 -16.92
CA ASN A 133 2.78 8.05 -17.52
C ASN A 133 3.95 8.67 -16.73
N GLU A 134 3.66 9.36 -15.63
CA GLU A 134 4.63 10.15 -14.86
C GLU A 134 4.89 9.56 -13.47
N GLU A 135 4.64 8.27 -13.26
CA GLU A 135 4.94 7.58 -11.98
C GLU A 135 6.42 7.76 -11.58
N HIS A 136 7.32 7.77 -12.55
CA HIS A 136 8.74 8.02 -12.33
C HIS A 136 9.00 9.42 -11.76
N SER A 137 8.35 10.45 -12.32
CA SER A 137 8.44 11.84 -11.85
C SER A 137 7.79 12.01 -10.48
N TYR A 138 6.68 11.32 -10.26
CA TYR A 138 6.01 11.23 -8.98
C TYR A 138 6.94 10.66 -7.90
N LYS A 139 7.54 9.50 -8.14
CA LYS A 139 8.51 8.88 -7.23
C LYS A 139 9.79 9.71 -7.07
N ALA A 140 10.25 10.37 -8.14
CA ALA A 140 11.40 11.27 -8.08
C ALA A 140 11.17 12.46 -7.13
N SER A 141 9.93 12.99 -7.08
CA SER A 141 9.61 14.08 -6.17
C SER A 141 9.79 13.69 -4.69
N TYR A 142 9.45 12.44 -4.33
CA TYR A 142 9.73 11.92 -2.99
C TYR A 142 11.21 11.65 -2.77
N ARG A 143 11.91 11.07 -3.75
CA ARG A 143 13.37 10.82 -3.62
C ARG A 143 14.14 12.10 -3.32
N ALA A 144 13.82 13.20 -4.01
CA ALA A 144 14.48 14.48 -3.83
C ALA A 144 14.11 15.18 -2.50
N SER A 145 12.95 14.87 -1.91
CA SER A 145 12.42 15.60 -0.76
C SER A 145 12.77 14.96 0.57
N TYR A 146 12.92 15.79 1.61
CA TYR A 146 13.09 15.30 2.99
C TYR A 146 11.81 14.63 3.50
N HIS A 147 10.67 15.25 3.21
CA HIS A 147 9.35 14.77 3.61
C HIS A 147 8.41 14.61 2.41
N GLY A 148 7.46 13.69 2.53
CA GLY A 148 6.31 13.59 1.63
C GLY A 148 5.01 13.87 2.38
N LEU A 149 4.19 14.79 1.87
CA LEU A 149 2.88 15.04 2.49
C LEU A 149 1.98 13.83 2.36
N THR A 150 1.34 13.48 3.47
CA THR A 150 0.27 12.49 3.50
C THR A 150 -0.75 12.83 4.58
N ARG A 151 -1.84 12.06 4.60
CA ARG A 151 -2.93 12.17 5.57
C ARG A 151 -3.69 10.86 5.62
N LYS A 152 -4.47 10.68 6.68
CA LYS A 152 -5.51 9.66 6.71
C LYS A 152 -6.50 9.89 5.56
N LYS A 153 -7.08 8.81 5.05
CA LYS A 153 -8.12 8.86 4.01
C LYS A 153 -9.43 8.39 4.62
N SER A 154 -10.11 7.44 3.99
CA SER A 154 -11.22 6.75 4.64
C SER A 154 -10.74 5.85 5.79
N GLY A 155 -9.43 5.68 5.97
CA GLY A 155 -8.81 4.92 7.05
C GLY A 155 -7.41 5.44 7.38
N CYS A 156 -6.78 4.79 8.36
CA CYS A 156 -5.40 5.06 8.76
C CYS A 156 -4.40 4.58 7.69
N ASP A 157 -4.69 3.44 7.08
CA ASP A 157 -3.83 2.80 6.11
C ASP A 157 -4.03 3.37 4.70
N CYS A 158 -2.95 3.81 4.06
CA CYS A 158 -3.00 4.41 2.73
C CYS A 158 -1.74 4.08 1.95
N LEU A 159 -1.90 3.68 0.68
CA LEU A 159 -0.80 3.33 -0.21
C LEU A 159 0.29 4.43 -0.27
N ARG A 160 -0.10 5.71 -0.20
CA ARG A 160 0.84 6.85 -0.23
C ARG A 160 1.89 6.78 0.88
N HIS A 161 1.57 6.24 2.05
CA HIS A 161 2.51 6.11 3.17
C HIS A 161 3.71 5.26 2.76
N TYR A 162 3.43 4.14 2.12
CA TYR A 162 4.43 3.19 1.63
C TYR A 162 5.17 3.76 0.41
N GLU A 163 4.48 4.48 -0.48
CA GLU A 163 5.15 5.15 -1.61
C GLU A 163 6.19 6.15 -1.13
N ILE A 164 5.89 6.98 -0.14
CA ILE A 164 6.85 7.94 0.44
C ILE A 164 8.05 7.21 1.05
N LEU A 165 7.79 6.20 1.89
CA LEU A 165 8.83 5.40 2.54
C LEU A 165 9.72 4.68 1.53
N SER A 166 9.12 4.10 0.48
CA SER A 166 9.82 3.34 -0.56
C SER A 166 10.82 4.17 -1.35
N GLN A 167 10.65 5.49 -1.35
CA GLN A 167 11.53 6.44 -2.03
C GLN A 167 12.54 7.09 -1.06
N GLY A 168 12.68 6.55 0.14
CA GLY A 168 13.61 7.03 1.17
C GLY A 168 13.27 8.43 1.64
N SER A 169 11.99 8.78 1.75
CA SER A 169 11.49 10.04 2.30
C SER A 169 10.67 9.77 3.57
N VAL A 170 10.60 10.75 4.47
CA VAL A 170 9.82 10.61 5.72
C VAL A 170 8.37 11.06 5.48
N PRO A 171 7.35 10.23 5.76
CA PRO A 171 5.96 10.67 5.71
C PRO A 171 5.72 11.84 6.68
N PHE A 172 5.01 12.86 6.24
CA PHE A 172 4.61 14.00 7.06
C PHE A 172 3.09 14.10 7.04
N PHE A 173 2.47 13.79 8.17
CA PHE A 173 1.02 13.73 8.33
C PHE A 173 0.46 15.11 8.65
N THR A 174 -0.52 15.57 7.86
CA THR A 174 -1.15 16.88 8.10
C THR A 174 -2.21 16.85 9.21
N ASP A 175 -2.67 15.66 9.58
CA ASP A 175 -3.84 15.39 10.43
C ASP A 175 -3.55 14.38 11.56
N GLY A 176 -2.28 14.01 11.76
CA GLY A 176 -1.86 13.09 12.82
C GLY A 176 -2.32 11.63 12.64
N PHE A 177 -2.15 10.83 13.70
CA PHE A 177 -2.43 9.38 13.76
C PHE A 177 -3.15 8.94 15.04
N GLU A 178 -3.59 9.89 15.86
CA GLU A 178 -4.04 9.64 17.23
C GLU A 178 -5.25 8.69 17.28
N ASP A 179 -6.09 8.72 16.24
CA ASP A 179 -7.28 7.86 16.14
C ASP A 179 -6.98 6.45 15.57
N CYS A 180 -5.72 6.16 15.24
CA CYS A 180 -5.32 4.87 14.68
C CYS A 180 -4.96 3.89 15.79
N THR A 181 -5.83 2.90 16.02
CA THR A 181 -5.67 1.90 17.08
C THR A 181 -4.34 1.14 16.97
N ASP A 182 -3.85 0.61 18.09
CA ASP A 182 -2.58 -0.16 18.15
C ASP A 182 -2.57 -1.39 17.23
N ILE A 183 -3.75 -1.91 16.90
CA ILE A 183 -3.95 -3.07 16.03
C ILE A 183 -4.12 -2.70 14.55
N VAL A 184 -4.03 -1.42 14.18
CA VAL A 184 -4.01 -0.98 12.77
C VAL A 184 -2.61 -0.54 12.36
N MET A 185 -2.19 -0.90 11.15
CA MET A 185 -0.85 -0.62 10.62
C MET A 185 0.28 -1.11 11.56
N VAL A 186 0.13 -2.33 12.09
CA VAL A 186 1.00 -2.90 13.15
C VAL A 186 2.48 -2.97 12.80
N HIS A 187 2.81 -3.10 11.50
CA HIS A 187 4.19 -3.12 11.03
C HIS A 187 4.70 -1.75 10.59
N PHE A 188 3.81 -0.77 10.45
CA PHE A 188 4.19 0.59 10.12
C PHE A 188 4.82 1.24 11.36
N PRO A 189 5.99 1.90 11.23
CA PRO A 189 6.71 2.47 12.35
C PRO A 189 6.07 3.79 12.84
N LYS A 190 4.83 3.70 13.34
CA LYS A 190 3.98 4.85 13.75
C LYS A 190 4.72 5.79 14.70
N GLU A 191 5.42 5.27 15.70
CA GLU A 191 6.16 6.09 16.67
C GLU A 191 7.27 6.93 16.02
N VAL A 192 8.05 6.34 15.12
CA VAL A 192 9.16 7.02 14.44
C VAL A 192 8.65 8.06 13.43
N VAL A 193 7.52 7.75 12.78
CA VAL A 193 6.88 8.69 11.85
C VAL A 193 6.17 9.82 12.60
N ASN A 194 5.51 9.57 13.73
CA ASN A 194 4.77 10.59 14.48
C ASN A 194 5.70 11.64 15.12
N ASP A 195 6.94 11.26 15.45
CA ASP A 195 8.00 12.20 15.86
C ASP A 195 8.51 13.09 14.70
N SER A 196 7.85 13.10 13.53
CA SER A 196 8.27 13.94 12.39
C SER A 196 8.01 15.43 12.66
N LYS A 197 9.05 16.13 13.08
CA LYS A 197 9.11 17.59 13.04
C LYS A 197 9.39 18.07 11.60
N PRO A 198 9.06 19.33 11.25
CA PRO A 198 9.58 19.95 10.06
C PRO A 198 11.10 19.79 9.99
N ARG A 199 11.64 19.58 8.78
CA ARG A 199 13.08 19.39 8.52
C ARG A 199 14.00 20.40 9.24
N ASP A 200 13.52 21.63 9.41
CA ASP A 200 14.28 22.75 10.00
C ASP A 200 14.59 22.57 11.49
N ASP A 201 13.89 21.68 12.19
CA ASP A 201 14.07 21.41 13.61
C ASP A 201 14.97 20.20 13.91
N MET A 202 15.70 19.69 12.91
CA MET A 202 16.47 18.44 12.99
C MET A 202 17.86 18.58 12.36
N SER A 203 18.87 17.91 12.94
CA SER A 203 20.18 17.77 12.30
C SER A 203 20.13 16.80 11.13
N ASP A 204 21.05 16.96 10.17
CA ASP A 204 21.21 16.03 9.06
C ASP A 204 21.48 14.62 9.57
N GLU A 205 22.32 14.47 10.59
CA GLU A 205 22.61 13.20 11.27
C GLU A 205 21.32 12.50 11.73
N GLU A 206 20.47 13.19 12.50
CA GLU A 206 19.22 12.63 13.05
C GLU A 206 18.24 12.28 11.93
N TYR A 207 18.14 13.12 10.89
CA TYR A 207 17.30 12.85 9.73
C TYR A 207 17.74 11.59 8.98
N TYR A 208 19.04 11.48 8.68
CA TYR A 208 19.57 10.36 7.91
C TYR A 208 19.52 9.04 8.70
N CYS A 209 19.77 9.07 10.01
CA CYS A 209 19.52 7.91 10.88
C CYS A 209 18.05 7.46 10.83
N ARG A 210 17.12 8.42 10.92
CA ARG A 210 15.68 8.14 10.90
C ARG A 210 15.22 7.53 9.59
N VAL A 211 15.56 8.16 8.47
CA VAL A 211 15.07 7.73 7.16
C VAL A 211 15.71 6.41 6.73
N ASP A 212 16.95 6.13 7.15
CA ASP A 212 17.59 4.83 6.94
C ASP A 212 16.88 3.73 7.72
N TYR A 213 16.57 3.97 9.00
CA TYR A 213 15.75 3.06 9.81
C TYR A 213 14.38 2.78 9.15
N LEU A 214 13.67 3.84 8.75
CA LEU A 214 12.36 3.73 8.10
C LEU A 214 12.43 2.94 6.78
N LEU A 215 13.46 3.20 5.97
CA LEU A 215 13.68 2.49 4.71
C LEU A 215 14.00 1.00 4.96
N ASN A 216 14.76 0.69 6.02
CA ASN A 216 15.02 -0.68 6.43
C ASN A 216 13.74 -1.42 6.87
N VAL A 217 12.92 -0.81 7.73
CA VAL A 217 11.60 -1.35 8.13
C VAL A 217 10.71 -1.58 6.92
N THR A 218 10.73 -0.67 5.95
CA THR A 218 9.93 -0.79 4.72
C THR A 218 10.33 -2.04 3.93
N ARG A 219 11.63 -2.32 3.80
CA ARG A 219 12.13 -3.51 3.09
C ARG A 219 11.87 -4.81 3.85
N SER A 220 11.94 -4.80 5.18
CA SER A 220 11.78 -6.01 5.97
C SER A 220 10.32 -6.40 6.19
N SER A 221 9.44 -5.40 6.35
CA SER A 221 8.14 -5.63 6.98
C SER A 221 6.95 -5.06 6.20
N LEU A 222 7.16 -4.13 5.26
CA LEU A 222 6.07 -3.46 4.53
C LEU A 222 5.97 -3.89 3.06
N THR A 223 6.54 -5.04 2.72
CA THR A 223 6.51 -5.58 1.35
C THR A 223 5.36 -6.56 1.17
N THR A 224 4.90 -6.69 -0.07
CA THR A 224 3.89 -7.70 -0.46
C THR A 224 4.29 -9.12 -0.04
N VAL A 225 5.57 -9.48 -0.16
CA VAL A 225 6.08 -10.78 0.30
C VAL A 225 6.02 -10.90 1.82
N SER A 226 6.35 -9.84 2.56
CA SER A 226 6.23 -9.81 4.03
C SER A 226 4.78 -10.00 4.48
N ALA A 227 3.82 -9.35 3.80
CA ALA A 227 2.39 -9.52 4.08
C ALA A 227 1.91 -10.96 3.84
N ALA A 228 2.32 -11.58 2.72
CA ALA A 228 1.99 -12.98 2.45
C ALA A 228 2.61 -13.95 3.48
N LYS A 229 3.86 -13.69 3.91
CA LYS A 229 4.52 -14.45 4.98
C LYS A 229 3.77 -14.31 6.31
N GLN A 230 3.39 -13.10 6.68
CA GLN A 230 2.60 -12.84 7.90
C GLN A 230 1.31 -13.67 7.90
N VAL A 231 0.59 -13.72 6.77
CA VAL A 231 -0.64 -14.53 6.65
C VAL A 231 -0.35 -16.02 6.86
N LEU A 232 0.69 -16.56 6.19
CA LEU A 232 1.05 -17.97 6.32
C LEU A 232 1.53 -18.35 7.72
N GLU A 233 2.37 -17.52 8.34
CA GLU A 233 2.88 -17.72 9.71
C GLU A 233 1.75 -17.67 10.73
N THR A 234 0.84 -16.69 10.60
CA THR A 234 -0.34 -16.58 11.47
C THR A 234 -1.24 -17.80 11.34
N ALA A 235 -1.38 -18.34 10.12
CA ALA A 235 -2.21 -19.51 9.85
C ALA A 235 -1.54 -20.86 10.16
N GLY A 236 -0.24 -20.89 10.47
CA GLY A 236 0.55 -22.13 10.60
C GLY A 236 0.65 -22.89 9.28
N LYS A 237 0.80 -22.18 8.17
CA LYS A 237 0.74 -22.66 6.78
C LYS A 237 2.00 -22.32 6.00
N GLU A 238 3.14 -22.22 6.66
CA GLU A 238 4.41 -21.81 6.05
C GLU A 238 4.90 -22.78 4.97
N ASP A 239 4.50 -24.05 5.02
CA ASP A 239 4.93 -25.11 4.10
C ASP A 239 3.98 -25.34 2.91
N VAL A 240 2.95 -24.49 2.72
CA VAL A 240 2.00 -24.65 1.60
C VAL A 240 2.68 -24.50 0.25
N MET A 241 2.24 -25.30 -0.72
CA MET A 241 2.80 -25.34 -2.08
C MET A 241 1.75 -25.02 -3.15
N LYS A 242 0.46 -25.23 -2.87
CA LYS A 242 -0.65 -24.89 -3.77
C LYS A 242 -1.68 -24.02 -3.07
N VAL A 243 -1.81 -22.78 -3.53
CA VAL A 243 -2.77 -21.81 -2.99
C VAL A 243 -3.83 -21.50 -4.04
N LEU A 244 -5.11 -21.57 -3.65
CA LEU A 244 -6.21 -20.98 -4.41
C LEU A 244 -6.51 -19.58 -3.85
N PHE A 245 -6.35 -18.56 -4.66
CA PHE A 245 -6.58 -17.17 -4.28
C PHE A 245 -7.86 -16.64 -4.96
N LEU A 246 -8.91 -16.46 -4.18
CA LEU A 246 -10.25 -16.13 -4.64
C LEU A 246 -10.58 -14.64 -4.48
N GLY A 247 -11.28 -14.09 -5.48
CA GLY A 247 -11.88 -12.76 -5.45
C GLY A 247 -13.08 -12.69 -6.39
N GLY A 248 -14.12 -11.93 -6.04
CA GLY A 248 -15.36 -11.92 -6.82
C GLY A 248 -15.39 -11.01 -8.05
N ASN A 249 -14.38 -10.15 -8.25
CA ASN A 249 -14.28 -9.29 -9.44
C ASN A 249 -12.84 -8.83 -9.71
N GLU A 250 -12.63 -8.19 -10.86
CA GLU A 250 -11.32 -7.69 -11.32
C GLU A 250 -10.97 -6.28 -10.79
N GLY A 251 -11.88 -5.58 -10.12
CA GLY A 251 -11.70 -4.18 -9.71
C GLY A 251 -10.61 -4.03 -8.64
N VAL A 252 -9.92 -2.89 -8.64
CA VAL A 252 -8.78 -2.60 -7.74
C VAL A 252 -9.15 -2.77 -6.25
N ASP A 253 -8.24 -3.40 -5.50
CA ASP A 253 -8.28 -3.52 -4.04
C ASP A 253 -6.84 -3.63 -3.54
N TYR A 254 -6.36 -2.62 -2.81
CA TYR A 254 -4.94 -2.56 -2.43
C TYR A 254 -4.50 -3.74 -1.58
N VAL A 255 -5.32 -4.24 -0.64
CA VAL A 255 -4.90 -5.34 0.24
C VAL A 255 -4.93 -6.65 -0.53
N ARG A 256 -6.01 -6.90 -1.28
CA ARG A 256 -6.13 -8.07 -2.15
C ARG A 256 -4.98 -8.14 -3.14
N ASP A 257 -4.72 -7.03 -3.85
CA ASP A 257 -3.70 -6.97 -4.90
C ASP A 257 -2.30 -7.11 -4.30
N SER A 258 -2.04 -6.48 -3.15
CA SER A 258 -0.78 -6.64 -2.42
C SER A 258 -0.53 -8.09 -2.03
N LEU A 259 -1.54 -8.75 -1.44
CA LEU A 259 -1.45 -10.15 -1.02
C LEU A 259 -1.28 -11.08 -2.21
N LEU A 260 -2.10 -10.93 -3.27
CA LEU A 260 -2.00 -11.76 -4.47
C LEU A 260 -0.59 -11.69 -5.07
N HIS A 261 -0.03 -10.48 -5.19
CA HIS A 261 1.35 -10.30 -5.65
C HIS A 261 2.35 -11.01 -4.72
N GLY A 262 2.22 -10.82 -3.41
CA GLY A 262 3.09 -11.42 -2.41
C GLY A 262 3.09 -12.95 -2.43
N PHE A 263 1.92 -13.56 -2.42
CA PHE A 263 1.73 -15.01 -2.50
C PHE A 263 2.36 -15.57 -3.77
N LYS A 264 2.12 -14.92 -4.91
CA LYS A 264 2.66 -15.35 -6.19
C LYS A 264 4.18 -15.30 -6.27
N VAL A 265 4.80 -14.23 -5.78
CA VAL A 265 6.27 -14.13 -5.68
C VAL A 265 6.81 -15.23 -4.76
N LEU A 266 6.23 -15.38 -3.57
CA LEU A 266 6.68 -16.35 -2.57
C LEU A 266 6.57 -17.79 -3.05
N MET A 267 5.44 -18.18 -3.65
CA MET A 267 5.25 -19.53 -4.16
C MET A 267 6.17 -19.83 -5.33
N ARG A 268 6.37 -18.87 -6.24
CA ARG A 268 7.32 -19.02 -7.36
C ARG A 268 8.73 -19.31 -6.86
N GLU A 269 9.21 -18.59 -5.85
CA GLU A 269 10.54 -18.82 -5.26
C GLU A 269 10.67 -20.22 -4.64
N ARG A 270 9.57 -20.77 -4.14
CA ARG A 270 9.51 -22.11 -3.53
C ARG A 270 9.25 -23.24 -4.52
N GLY A 271 8.89 -22.93 -5.77
CA GLY A 271 8.43 -23.93 -6.74
C GLY A 271 6.98 -24.38 -6.51
N GLY A 272 6.19 -23.60 -5.78
CA GLY A 272 4.75 -23.76 -5.61
C GLY A 272 3.94 -23.01 -6.67
N GLU A 273 2.62 -23.06 -6.53
CA GLU A 273 1.65 -22.48 -7.46
C GLU A 273 0.58 -21.66 -6.72
N VAL A 274 0.21 -20.51 -7.29
CA VAL A 274 -0.95 -19.72 -6.87
C VAL A 274 -1.93 -19.62 -8.04
N VAL A 275 -3.08 -20.25 -7.89
CA VAL A 275 -4.20 -20.16 -8.82
C VAL A 275 -5.13 -19.04 -8.36
N ASP A 276 -5.29 -17.99 -9.16
CA ASP A 276 -6.14 -16.85 -8.84
C ASP A 276 -7.43 -16.81 -9.66
N PHE A 277 -8.56 -16.57 -9.00
CA PHE A 277 -9.89 -16.52 -9.63
C PHE A 277 -10.86 -15.63 -8.83
N VAL A 278 -11.51 -14.60 -9.37
CA VAL A 278 -11.38 -14.01 -10.70
C VAL A 278 -10.04 -13.28 -10.82
N ARG A 279 -9.38 -13.41 -11.97
CA ARG A 279 -8.05 -12.85 -12.23
C ARG A 279 -8.10 -11.32 -12.37
N PRO A 280 -7.43 -10.52 -11.51
CA PRO A 280 -7.42 -9.06 -11.63
C PRO A 280 -6.47 -8.59 -12.74
N GLY A 281 -7.01 -8.30 -13.93
CA GLY A 281 -6.23 -8.04 -15.14
C GLY A 281 -5.21 -6.89 -15.03
N HIS A 282 -5.48 -5.85 -14.22
CA HIS A 282 -4.57 -4.70 -14.04
C HIS A 282 -3.26 -5.03 -13.33
N MET A 283 -3.18 -6.17 -12.65
CA MET A 283 -1.92 -6.61 -12.04
C MET A 283 -0.98 -7.27 -13.05
N TYR A 284 -1.49 -7.71 -14.20
CA TYR A 284 -0.75 -8.48 -15.18
C TYR A 284 -0.33 -7.61 -16.36
N LEU A 285 0.99 -7.46 -16.55
CA LEU A 285 1.57 -6.54 -17.53
C LEU A 285 1.06 -6.76 -18.97
N LYS A 286 0.81 -8.00 -19.37
CA LYS A 286 0.37 -8.33 -20.74
C LYS A 286 -1.14 -8.28 -20.95
N ASP A 287 -1.91 -8.43 -19.87
CA ASP A 287 -3.34 -8.69 -19.96
C ASP A 287 -4.21 -7.48 -19.61
N PHE A 288 -3.60 -6.41 -19.07
CA PHE A 288 -4.33 -5.18 -18.86
C PHE A 288 -4.70 -4.51 -20.19
N LYS A 289 -6.00 -4.57 -20.51
CA LYS A 289 -6.59 -3.94 -21.70
C LYS A 289 -7.11 -2.52 -21.44
N GLY A 290 -7.12 -2.08 -20.19
CA GLY A 290 -7.58 -0.76 -19.78
C GLY A 290 -6.49 0.31 -19.88
N ARG A 291 -6.77 1.49 -19.33
CA ARG A 291 -5.79 2.57 -19.21
C ARG A 291 -5.50 2.87 -17.74
N ASN A 292 -4.25 3.16 -17.40
CA ASN A 292 -3.86 3.41 -16.00
C ASN A 292 -4.60 4.60 -15.38
N GLU A 293 -5.02 5.59 -16.18
CA GLU A 293 -5.85 6.72 -15.76
C GLU A 293 -7.24 6.31 -15.24
N GLU A 294 -7.71 5.12 -15.62
CA GLU A 294 -8.98 4.55 -15.19
C GLU A 294 -8.84 3.80 -13.87
N LEU A 295 -7.60 3.46 -13.48
CA LEU A 295 -7.30 2.83 -12.21
C LEU A 295 -7.24 3.88 -11.10
N TYR A 296 -7.77 3.50 -9.94
CA TYR A 296 -7.63 4.32 -8.74
C TYR A 296 -6.13 4.54 -8.43
N GLY A 297 -5.75 5.77 -8.10
CA GLY A 297 -4.34 6.11 -7.89
C GLY A 297 -3.47 6.03 -9.15
N LEU A 298 -4.06 6.09 -10.36
CA LEU A 298 -3.35 6.00 -11.64
C LEU A 298 -2.59 4.68 -11.86
N GLY A 299 -2.93 3.63 -11.10
CA GLY A 299 -2.22 2.35 -11.14
C GLY A 299 -0.84 2.37 -10.49
N TYR A 300 -0.43 3.48 -9.87
CA TYR A 300 0.92 3.62 -9.32
C TYR A 300 1.23 2.55 -8.28
N THR A 301 2.45 2.03 -8.32
CA THR A 301 3.02 1.12 -7.31
C THR A 301 2.39 -0.28 -7.23
N TYR A 302 1.14 -0.53 -7.64
CA TYR A 302 0.49 -1.85 -7.51
C TYR A 302 0.11 -2.53 -8.83
N SER A 303 0.00 -1.81 -9.94
CA SER A 303 -0.38 -2.40 -11.24
C SER A 303 0.85 -2.96 -11.98
N HIS A 304 0.61 -3.92 -12.88
CA HIS A 304 1.61 -4.49 -13.82
C HIS A 304 2.80 -5.25 -13.24
N TRP A 305 2.81 -5.59 -11.95
CA TRP A 305 3.94 -6.30 -11.32
C TRP A 305 3.95 -7.81 -11.56
N ILE A 306 2.86 -8.38 -12.05
CA ILE A 306 2.83 -9.77 -12.49
C ILE A 306 3.18 -9.81 -13.98
N GLU A 307 4.43 -10.18 -14.25
CA GLU A 307 4.93 -10.34 -15.62
C GLU A 307 4.49 -11.69 -16.21
N SER A 308 5.22 -12.22 -17.19
CA SER A 308 4.85 -13.42 -17.95
C SER A 308 4.72 -14.70 -17.10
N TRP A 309 5.33 -14.73 -15.92
CA TRP A 309 5.30 -15.90 -15.04
C TRP A 309 3.91 -16.17 -14.45
N GLY A 310 2.99 -15.19 -14.49
CA GLY A 310 1.62 -15.38 -14.03
C GLY A 310 0.63 -15.84 -15.12
N ASP A 311 1.07 -15.89 -16.38
CA ASP A 311 0.20 -16.16 -17.54
C ASP A 311 -0.13 -17.66 -17.67
N ASP A 312 0.83 -18.55 -17.39
CA ASP A 312 0.71 -19.99 -17.66
C ASP A 312 -0.09 -20.78 -16.59
N VAL A 313 -0.75 -20.08 -15.66
CA VAL A 313 -1.53 -20.71 -14.57
C VAL A 313 -2.90 -21.16 -15.08
N TYR A 314 -3.20 -22.45 -14.93
CA TYR A 314 -4.51 -23.01 -15.29
C TYR A 314 -5.58 -22.60 -14.27
N ARG A 315 -6.63 -21.92 -14.74
CA ARG A 315 -7.74 -21.38 -13.92
C ARG A 315 -9.11 -22.00 -14.26
N GLY A 316 -9.12 -23.11 -15.00
CA GLY A 316 -10.34 -23.85 -15.32
C GLY A 316 -10.75 -24.83 -14.21
N ASN A 317 -11.99 -25.31 -14.29
CA ASN A 317 -12.53 -26.40 -13.45
C ASN A 317 -12.30 -26.20 -11.94
N ILE A 318 -12.41 -24.95 -11.46
CA ILE A 318 -12.10 -24.63 -10.05
C ILE A 318 -12.98 -25.43 -9.09
N LYS A 319 -14.26 -25.63 -9.42
CA LYS A 319 -15.19 -26.42 -8.61
C LYS A 319 -14.73 -27.87 -8.45
N GLU A 320 -14.40 -28.54 -9.54
CA GLU A 320 -13.92 -29.92 -9.49
C GLU A 320 -12.57 -30.04 -8.76
N ARG A 321 -11.70 -29.03 -8.87
CA ARG A 321 -10.41 -28.98 -8.14
C ARG A 321 -10.59 -28.78 -6.64
N LEU A 322 -11.60 -28.02 -6.23
CA LEU A 322 -12.01 -27.88 -4.84
C LEU A 322 -12.56 -29.20 -4.29
N GLU A 323 -13.46 -29.87 -5.03
CA GLU A 323 -14.01 -31.18 -4.68
C GLU A 323 -12.90 -32.25 -4.51
N GLN A 324 -11.86 -32.17 -5.36
CA GLN A 324 -10.67 -33.04 -5.30
C GLN A 324 -9.65 -32.64 -4.23
N ARG A 325 -9.91 -31.55 -3.49
CA ARG A 325 -9.01 -30.97 -2.48
C ARG A 325 -7.58 -30.72 -3.00
N GLU A 326 -7.46 -30.11 -4.19
CA GLU A 326 -6.16 -29.92 -4.83
C GLU A 326 -5.26 -28.91 -4.11
N PHE A 327 -5.85 -27.92 -3.43
CA PHE A 327 -5.12 -26.82 -2.79
C PHE A 327 -4.82 -27.11 -1.33
N ASP A 328 -3.68 -26.61 -0.83
CA ASP A 328 -3.29 -26.70 0.58
C ASP A 328 -3.91 -25.57 1.44
N LEU A 329 -4.27 -24.48 0.75
CA LEU A 329 -4.84 -23.26 1.34
C LEU A 329 -5.77 -22.58 0.35
N VAL A 330 -6.93 -22.12 0.83
CA VAL A 330 -7.85 -21.27 0.08
C VAL A 330 -7.88 -19.88 0.72
N VAL A 331 -7.58 -18.85 -0.06
CA VAL A 331 -7.52 -17.45 0.39
C VAL A 331 -8.62 -16.66 -0.30
N PHE A 332 -9.60 -16.14 0.43
CA PHE A 332 -10.52 -15.12 -0.07
C PHE A 332 -9.88 -13.75 0.13
N GLY A 333 -9.30 -13.20 -0.94
CA GLY A 333 -8.58 -11.93 -0.87
C GLY A 333 -9.45 -10.70 -0.62
N SER A 334 -10.78 -10.82 -0.68
CA SER A 334 -11.72 -9.80 -0.23
C SER A 334 -13.08 -10.41 0.09
N VAL A 335 -13.58 -10.21 1.31
CA VAL A 335 -14.91 -10.68 1.74
C VAL A 335 -16.06 -9.76 1.30
N TYR A 336 -15.76 -8.54 0.84
CA TYR A 336 -16.76 -7.58 0.35
C TYR A 336 -16.92 -7.62 -1.17
N ARG A 337 -15.85 -7.95 -1.90
CA ARG A 337 -15.84 -7.95 -3.38
C ARG A 337 -16.28 -9.27 -4.00
N GLY A 338 -16.90 -10.14 -3.19
CA GLY A 338 -17.49 -11.41 -3.55
C GLY A 338 -16.60 -12.61 -3.20
N MET A 339 -17.25 -13.68 -2.76
CA MET A 339 -16.62 -14.93 -2.32
C MET A 339 -17.05 -16.08 -3.26
N PRO A 340 -16.49 -16.16 -4.48
CA PRO A 340 -16.86 -17.21 -5.42
C PRO A 340 -16.55 -18.59 -4.82
N PHE A 341 -17.41 -19.57 -5.09
CA PHE A 341 -17.28 -20.94 -4.58
C PHE A 341 -17.32 -21.08 -3.05
N TRP A 342 -17.91 -20.12 -2.33
CA TRP A 342 -17.94 -20.16 -0.86
C TRP A 342 -18.55 -21.45 -0.30
N GLU A 343 -19.68 -21.90 -0.86
CA GLU A 343 -20.34 -23.13 -0.42
C GLU A 343 -19.46 -24.36 -0.70
N GLU A 344 -18.86 -24.45 -1.88
CA GLU A 344 -17.95 -25.54 -2.22
C GLU A 344 -16.69 -25.56 -1.35
N VAL A 345 -16.13 -24.39 -1.03
CA VAL A 345 -14.98 -24.29 -0.14
C VAL A 345 -15.36 -24.77 1.27
N ARG A 346 -16.51 -24.34 1.81
CA ARG A 346 -16.96 -24.79 3.14
C ARG A 346 -17.32 -26.28 3.20
N GLU A 347 -17.77 -26.85 2.09
CA GLU A 347 -18.06 -28.28 2.00
C GLU A 347 -16.77 -29.12 2.03
N HIS A 348 -15.70 -28.62 1.40
CA HIS A 348 -14.50 -29.42 1.16
C HIS A 348 -13.27 -29.02 1.96
N TYR A 349 -13.23 -27.89 2.66
CA TYR A 349 -12.05 -27.38 3.38
C TYR A 349 -12.37 -27.07 4.85
N GLY A 350 -11.41 -27.36 5.74
CA GLY A 350 -11.47 -27.00 7.15
C GLY A 350 -11.22 -25.49 7.36
N LYS A 351 -11.67 -24.95 8.49
CA LYS A 351 -11.51 -23.52 8.85
C LYS A 351 -10.04 -23.12 8.91
N GLU A 352 -9.18 -24.04 9.36
CA GLU A 352 -7.73 -23.88 9.40
C GLU A 352 -7.05 -23.83 8.02
N GLU A 353 -7.78 -24.19 6.97
CA GLU A 353 -7.33 -24.18 5.57
C GLU A 353 -7.89 -22.99 4.77
N ILE A 354 -8.62 -22.09 5.44
CA ILE A 354 -9.29 -20.94 4.84
C ILE A 354 -8.72 -19.66 5.44
N VAL A 355 -8.35 -18.72 4.56
CA VAL A 355 -8.00 -17.34 4.93
C VAL A 355 -9.07 -16.41 4.36
N LEU A 356 -9.51 -15.46 5.17
CA LEU A 356 -10.52 -14.48 4.83
C LEU A 356 -9.93 -13.08 5.03
N VAL A 357 -10.03 -12.21 4.03
CA VAL A 357 -9.42 -10.88 4.08
C VAL A 357 -10.47 -9.80 3.94
N ASP A 358 -10.48 -8.87 4.89
CA ASP A 358 -11.20 -7.62 4.85
C ASP A 358 -10.20 -6.46 4.64
N GLY A 359 -10.19 -5.95 3.41
CA GLY A 359 -9.37 -4.82 2.99
C GLY A 359 -10.13 -3.50 2.91
N GLU A 360 -11.40 -3.43 3.34
CA GLU A 360 -12.27 -2.28 3.09
C GLU A 360 -12.09 -1.12 4.09
N ASP A 361 -12.68 0.02 3.73
CA ASP A 361 -12.74 1.24 4.53
C ASP A 361 -13.84 1.18 5.63
N GLU A 362 -14.52 0.04 5.80
CA GLU A 362 -15.70 -0.09 6.69
C GLU A 362 -15.36 -0.18 8.19
N HIS A 363 -14.07 -0.16 8.54
CA HIS A 363 -13.53 -0.20 9.90
C HIS A 363 -14.01 -1.38 10.75
N GLY A 364 -14.16 -2.53 10.11
CA GLY A 364 -14.50 -3.81 10.74
C GLY A 364 -15.98 -4.08 10.97
N ARG A 365 -16.88 -3.34 10.30
CA ARG A 365 -18.34 -3.48 10.47
C ARG A 365 -18.98 -4.33 9.38
N GLY A 366 -19.81 -5.30 9.78
CA GLY A 366 -20.77 -5.98 8.88
C GLY A 366 -20.28 -7.29 8.25
N LYS A 367 -19.28 -7.94 8.86
CA LYS A 367 -18.75 -9.28 8.49
C LYS A 367 -18.37 -10.12 9.71
N GLU A 368 -18.93 -9.82 10.87
CA GLU A 368 -18.65 -10.48 12.14
C GLU A 368 -18.96 -11.98 12.10
N GLU A 369 -19.91 -12.40 11.26
CA GLU A 369 -20.27 -13.80 11.03
C GLU A 369 -19.15 -14.62 10.38
N LEU A 370 -18.17 -13.98 9.75
CA LEU A 370 -17.06 -14.63 9.05
C LEU A 370 -15.81 -14.79 9.93
N TRP A 371 -15.72 -14.09 11.07
CA TRP A 371 -14.51 -14.09 11.90
C TRP A 371 -14.13 -15.47 12.44
N GLY A 372 -15.11 -16.36 12.55
CA GLY A 372 -14.92 -17.74 13.00
C GLY A 372 -14.93 -18.78 11.89
N GLU A 373 -15.01 -18.37 10.61
CA GLU A 373 -15.10 -19.29 9.46
C GLU A 373 -13.73 -19.58 8.81
N GLY A 374 -12.67 -18.96 9.33
CA GLY A 374 -11.29 -19.22 8.94
C GLY A 374 -10.33 -18.28 9.64
N TRP A 375 -9.09 -18.19 9.15
CA TRP A 375 -8.13 -17.18 9.57
C TRP A 375 -8.54 -15.82 9.00
N PHE A 376 -9.09 -14.95 9.85
CA PHE A 376 -9.65 -13.67 9.42
C PHE A 376 -8.63 -12.54 9.59
N PHE A 377 -8.38 -11.80 8.51
CA PHE A 377 -7.47 -10.65 8.47
C PHE A 377 -8.23 -9.39 8.13
N MET A 378 -7.94 -8.28 8.82
CA MET A 378 -8.63 -7.01 8.66
C MET A 378 -7.67 -5.84 8.61
N ARG A 379 -7.88 -4.92 7.67
CA ARG A 379 -7.00 -3.75 7.47
C ARG A 379 -7.28 -2.63 8.47
N GLU A 380 -8.55 -2.30 8.67
CA GLU A 380 -8.99 -1.19 9.52
C GLU A 380 -9.88 -1.73 10.64
N ILE A 381 -9.48 -1.50 11.89
CA ILE A 381 -10.21 -1.93 13.09
C ILE A 381 -10.44 -0.69 13.95
N SER A 382 -11.70 -0.25 14.06
CA SER A 382 -12.09 0.91 14.85
C SER A 382 -12.07 0.62 16.36
N GLU A 383 -11.99 1.68 17.17
CA GLU A 383 -12.17 1.57 18.62
C GLU A 383 -13.55 1.00 18.99
N GLU A 384 -14.60 1.28 18.20
CA GLU A 384 -15.93 0.70 18.41
C GLU A 384 -15.90 -0.83 18.34
N VAL A 385 -15.21 -1.37 17.33
CA VAL A 385 -15.04 -2.82 17.16
C VAL A 385 -14.20 -3.40 18.30
N VAL A 386 -13.10 -2.73 18.67
CA VAL A 386 -12.26 -3.14 19.82
C VAL A 386 -13.04 -3.19 21.13
N ASN A 387 -13.95 -2.22 21.34
CA ASN A 387 -14.74 -2.09 22.55
C ASN A 387 -16.06 -2.89 22.53
N THR A 388 -16.26 -3.72 21.50
CA THR A 388 -17.43 -4.61 21.44
C THR A 388 -17.39 -5.63 22.59
N GLU A 389 -18.55 -5.92 23.19
CA GLU A 389 -18.63 -6.78 24.38
C GLU A 389 -18.01 -8.16 24.12
N GLY A 390 -17.05 -8.56 24.97
CA GLY A 390 -16.34 -9.83 24.86
C GLY A 390 -15.14 -9.82 23.91
N CYS A 391 -14.84 -8.71 23.25
CA CYS A 391 -13.62 -8.54 22.48
C CYS A 391 -12.45 -8.06 23.36
N GLU A 392 -11.26 -8.60 23.15
CA GLU A 392 -10.02 -8.17 23.81
C GLU A 392 -8.83 -8.16 22.85
N ILE A 393 -7.91 -7.22 23.01
CA ILE A 393 -6.64 -7.20 22.27
C ILE A 393 -5.65 -8.13 22.96
N ILE A 394 -5.20 -9.14 22.23
CA ILE A 394 -4.12 -10.05 22.64
C ILE A 394 -2.81 -9.53 22.06
N ARG A 395 -1.82 -9.27 22.92
CA ARG A 395 -0.49 -8.76 22.57
C ARG A 395 0.59 -9.82 22.68
#